data_AF-A0A2M7ABE7-F1
#
_entry.id   AF-A0A2M7ABE7-F1
#
_cell.length_a   1.000
_cell.length_b   1.000
_cell.length_c   1.000
_cell.angle_alpha   90.00
_cell.angle_beta   90.00
_cell.angle_gamma   90.00
#
_symmetry.space_group_name_H-M   'P 1'
#
loop_
_entity.id
_entity.type
_entity.pdbx_description
1 polymer ?
#
loop_
_entity_poly.entity_id
_entity_poly.type
_entity_poly.pdbx_seq_one_letter_code
_entity_poly.pdbx_strand_id
1 'polypeptide(L)'
;MMESIHRDMTEYLFRLPVEVVREFMEEQSRHHLRLRSVQMRRGADQALAAAAAGNVGEFQGPIVTYEHAGRKVGRNEPCPCGSGKKYKNCCMAKQMVA
;
A
#
# COMPACT_ATOMS: atom_id res chain seq x y z
N MET A 1 30.94 5.02 -11.70
CA MET A 1 30.08 4.07 -12.44
C MET A 1 28.60 4.41 -12.27
N MET A 2 28.05 4.42 -11.05
CA MET A 2 26.65 4.85 -10.88
C MET A 2 26.45 6.34 -11.23
N GLU A 3 27.40 7.21 -10.91
CA GLU A 3 27.33 8.62 -11.29
C GLU A 3 27.44 8.89 -12.79
N SER A 4 28.05 7.98 -13.58
CA SER A 4 28.00 8.09 -15.04
C SER A 4 26.64 7.63 -15.55
N ILE A 5 26.11 6.52 -15.03
CA ILE A 5 24.77 6.03 -15.38
C ILE A 5 23.68 7.08 -15.08
N HIS A 6 23.73 7.72 -13.91
CA HIS A 6 22.75 8.74 -13.54
C HIS A 6 22.84 9.95 -14.47
N ARG A 7 24.05 10.34 -14.87
CA ARG A 7 24.28 11.45 -15.81
C ARG A 7 23.74 11.12 -17.20
N ASP A 8 24.05 9.92 -17.71
CA ASP A 8 23.59 9.45 -19.00
C ASP A 8 22.06 9.34 -19.03
N MET A 9 21.45 8.87 -17.93
CA MET A 9 19.99 8.85 -17.77
C MET A 9 19.40 10.25 -17.77
N THR A 10 19.98 11.21 -17.03
CA THR A 10 19.47 12.59 -17.03
C THR A 10 19.57 13.22 -18.41
N GLU A 11 20.69 13.04 -19.10
CA GLU A 11 20.92 13.58 -20.44
C GLU A 11 19.94 13.00 -21.47
N TYR A 12 19.66 11.70 -21.39
CA TYR A 12 18.69 11.02 -22.24
C TYR A 12 17.26 11.51 -21.99
N LEU A 13 16.86 11.65 -20.72
CA LEU A 13 15.53 12.12 -20.34
C LEU A 13 15.27 13.56 -20.82
N PHE A 14 16.27 14.45 -20.72
CA PHE A 14 16.12 15.86 -21.12
C PHE A 14 16.25 16.11 -22.63
N ARG A 15 16.80 15.16 -23.40
CA ARG A 15 16.89 15.24 -24.87
C ARG A 15 15.87 14.39 -25.61
N LEU A 16 14.96 13.73 -24.89
CA LEU A 16 13.91 12.97 -25.55
C LEU A 16 12.94 13.95 -26.25
N PRO A 17 12.74 13.84 -27.57
CA PRO A 17 11.82 14.71 -28.28
C PRO A 17 10.41 14.53 -27.75
N VAL A 18 9.69 15.64 -27.59
CA VAL A 18 8.36 15.68 -26.96
C VAL A 18 7.34 14.84 -27.73
N GLU A 19 7.50 14.68 -29.06
CA GLU A 19 6.66 13.78 -29.84
C GLU A 19 6.75 12.33 -29.37
N VAL A 20 7.96 11.84 -29.10
CA VAL A 20 8.20 10.46 -28.66
C VAL A 20 7.62 10.22 -27.26
N VAL A 21 7.73 11.20 -26.36
CA VAL A 21 7.10 11.13 -25.03
C VAL A 21 5.58 11.04 -25.17
N ARG A 22 4.99 11.83 -26.06
CA ARG A 22 3.52 11.88 -26.22
C ARG A 22 2.98 10.57 -26.79
N GLU A 23 3.62 10.04 -27.82
CA GLU A 23 3.25 8.73 -28.41
C GLU A 23 3.36 7.60 -27.39
N PHE A 24 4.46 7.54 -26.64
CA PHE A 24 4.66 6.56 -25.58
C PHE A 24 3.59 6.65 -24.49
N MET A 25 3.24 7.86 -24.06
CA MET A 25 2.22 8.08 -23.02
C MET A 25 0.80 7.72 -23.50
N GLU A 26 0.47 8.02 -24.76
CA GLU A 26 -0.81 7.62 -25.38
C GLU A 26 -0.90 6.10 -25.50
N GLU A 27 0.17 5.42 -25.92
CA GLU A 27 0.21 3.97 -26.04
C GLU A 27 0.14 3.27 -24.66
N GLN A 28 0.88 3.78 -23.67
CA GLN A 28 0.78 3.36 -22.28
C GLN A 28 -0.64 3.53 -21.74
N SER A 29 -1.30 4.65 -22.05
CA SER A 29 -2.68 4.92 -21.64
C SER A 29 -3.67 3.95 -22.29
N ARG A 30 -3.50 3.64 -23.59
CA ARG A 30 -4.30 2.64 -24.30
C ARG A 30 -4.10 1.24 -23.72
N HIS A 31 -2.85 0.88 -23.41
CA HIS A 31 -2.53 -0.40 -22.77
C HIS A 31 -3.15 -0.48 -21.37
N HIS A 32 -3.06 0.58 -20.57
CA HIS A 32 -3.68 0.64 -19.25
C HIS A 32 -5.22 0.54 -19.32
N LEU A 33 -5.87 1.26 -20.24
CA LEU A 33 -7.31 1.16 -20.48
C LEU A 33 -7.73 -0.24 -20.96
N ARG A 34 -6.91 -0.89 -21.80
CA ARG A 34 -7.14 -2.26 -22.27
C ARG A 34 -7.06 -3.26 -21.13
N LEU A 35 -6.01 -3.20 -20.29
CA LEU A 35 -5.90 -4.05 -19.12
C LEU A 35 -7.04 -3.81 -18.13
N ARG A 36 -7.38 -2.54 -17.88
CA ARG A 36 -8.50 -2.17 -17.00
C ARG A 36 -9.84 -2.69 -17.50
N SER A 37 -10.12 -2.60 -18.80
CA SER A 37 -11.38 -3.11 -19.37
C SER A 37 -11.49 -4.64 -19.32
N VAL A 38 -10.38 -5.38 -19.52
CA VAL A 38 -10.33 -6.84 -19.35
C VAL A 38 -10.50 -7.23 -17.87
N GLN A 39 -9.88 -6.48 -16.95
CA GLN A 39 -9.99 -6.72 -15.52
C GLN A 39 -11.41 -6.47 -14.99
N MET A 40 -12.08 -5.41 -15.45
CA MET A 40 -13.48 -5.12 -15.08
C MET A 40 -14.44 -6.20 -15.59
N ARG A 41 -14.23 -6.74 -16.80
CA ARG A 41 -15.02 -7.87 -17.31
C ARG A 41 -14.82 -9.13 -16.48
N ARG A 42 -13.56 -9.51 -16.19
CA ARG A 42 -13.26 -10.66 -15.32
C ARG A 42 -13.84 -10.52 -13.92
N GLY A 43 -13.80 -9.32 -13.34
CA GLY A 43 -14.40 -9.05 -12.04
C GLY A 43 -15.93 -9.18 -12.04
N ALA A 44 -16.60 -8.74 -13.11
CA ALA A 44 -18.04 -8.91 -13.27
C ALA A 44 -18.43 -10.38 -13.46
N ASP A 45 -17.69 -11.13 -14.29
CA ASP A 45 -17.91 -12.57 -14.48
C ASP A 45 -17.69 -13.36 -13.18
N GLN A 46 -16.65 -12.99 -12.41
CA GLN A 46 -16.37 -13.57 -11.09
C GLN A 46 -17.46 -13.22 -10.06
N ALA A 47 -17.97 -11.98 -10.05
CA ALA A 47 -19.04 -11.57 -9.15
C ALA A 47 -20.36 -12.28 -9.47
N LEU A 48 -20.70 -12.45 -10.76
CA LEU A 48 -21.87 -13.21 -11.19
C LEU A 48 -21.73 -14.70 -10.84
N ALA A 49 -20.56 -15.28 -11.06
CA ALA A 49 -20.27 -16.66 -10.67
C ALA A 49 -20.33 -16.86 -9.14
N ALA A 50 -19.82 -15.92 -8.35
CA ALA A 50 -19.90 -15.95 -6.89
C ALA A 50 -21.35 -15.84 -6.38
N ALA A 51 -22.15 -14.96 -7.00
CA ALA A 51 -23.58 -14.83 -6.69
C ALA A 51 -24.36 -16.10 -7.06
N ALA A 52 -24.07 -16.72 -8.20
CA ALA A 52 -24.68 -17.98 -8.62
C ALA A 52 -24.28 -19.16 -7.72
N ALA A 53 -23.05 -19.14 -7.18
CA ALA A 53 -22.55 -20.17 -6.26
C ALA A 53 -23.10 -20.03 -4.83
N GLY A 54 -23.89 -18.98 -4.51
CA GLY A 54 -24.46 -18.78 -3.17
C GLY A 54 -23.42 -18.57 -2.05
N ASN A 55 -22.16 -18.31 -2.40
CA ASN A 55 -21.09 -18.11 -1.44
C ASN A 55 -21.15 -16.68 -0.89
N VAL A 56 -21.94 -16.46 0.15
CA VAL A 56 -21.62 -15.44 1.16
C VAL A 56 -20.25 -15.81 1.69
N GLY A 57 -19.25 -14.95 1.50
CA GLY A 57 -17.88 -15.20 1.94
C GLY A 57 -17.81 -15.40 3.45
N GLU A 58 -18.00 -16.64 3.90
CA GLU A 58 -17.72 -17.04 5.26
C GLU A 58 -16.22 -16.94 5.48
N PHE A 59 -15.82 -16.23 6.53
CA PHE A 59 -14.46 -16.17 6.98
C PHE A 59 -14.02 -17.58 7.42
N GLN A 60 -13.43 -18.34 6.50
CA GLN A 60 -12.88 -19.69 6.73
C GLN A 60 -11.49 -19.64 7.40
N GLY A 61 -11.21 -18.56 8.13
CA GLY A 61 -10.01 -18.43 8.95
C GLY A 61 -10.31 -18.85 10.39
N PRO A 62 -9.38 -19.50 11.10
CA PRO A 62 -9.51 -19.67 12.53
C PRO A 62 -9.60 -18.28 13.18
N ILE A 63 -10.63 -18.06 14.00
CA ILE A 63 -10.70 -16.89 14.89
C ILE A 63 -9.58 -17.06 15.91
N VAL A 64 -8.44 -16.44 15.65
CA VAL A 64 -7.30 -16.41 16.57
C VAL A 64 -7.44 -15.22 17.50
N THR A 65 -7.64 -15.50 18.79
CA THR A 65 -7.51 -14.48 19.84
C THR A 65 -6.03 -14.23 20.10
N TYR A 66 -5.55 -13.04 19.75
CA TYR A 66 -4.17 -12.65 20.06
C TYR A 66 -4.08 -12.25 21.53
N GLU A 67 -3.41 -13.06 22.34
CA GLU A 67 -2.94 -12.60 23.65
C GLU A 67 -1.72 -11.69 23.42
N HIS A 68 -1.78 -10.46 23.92
CA HIS A 68 -0.63 -9.58 23.88
C HIS A 68 0.49 -10.16 24.75
N ALA A 69 1.48 -10.77 24.11
CA ALA A 69 2.73 -11.19 24.74
C ALA A 69 3.55 -9.93 25.11
N GLY A 70 3.21 -9.30 26.22
CA GLY A 70 3.87 -8.09 26.70
C GLY A 70 3.36 -7.67 28.06
N ARG A 71 4.25 -7.11 28.88
CA ARG A 71 3.87 -6.50 30.16
C ARG A 71 2.92 -5.33 29.88
N LYS A 72 1.73 -5.34 30.48
CA LYS A 72 0.80 -4.21 30.43
C LYS A 72 1.47 -3.01 31.12
N VAL A 73 1.89 -2.01 30.35
CA VAL A 73 2.53 -0.80 30.88
C VAL A 73 1.45 0.11 31.47
N GLY A 74 1.57 0.39 32.76
CA GLY A 74 0.67 1.29 33.46
C GLY A 74 0.82 2.75 32.99
N ARG A 75 -0.28 3.51 33.04
CA ARG A 75 -0.33 4.92 32.58
C ARG A 75 0.78 5.81 33.17
N ASN A 76 1.19 5.56 34.41
CA ASN A 76 2.20 6.35 35.13
C ASN A 76 3.61 5.73 35.15
N GLU A 77 3.81 4.53 34.59
CA GLU A 77 5.11 3.85 34.56
C GLU A 77 6.10 4.54 33.59
N PRO A 78 7.42 4.33 33.75
CA PRO A 78 8.40 4.77 32.76
C PRO A 78 8.07 4.19 31.39
N CYS A 79 8.13 5.03 30.36
CA CYS A 79 7.76 4.64 29.00
C CYS A 79 8.81 3.68 28.40
N PRO A 80 8.40 2.53 27.82
CA PRO A 80 9.31 1.51 27.31
C PRO A 80 10.14 1.96 26.08
N CYS A 81 9.84 3.14 25.51
CA CYS A 81 10.63 3.72 24.41
C CYS A 81 11.95 4.37 24.84
N GLY A 82 12.30 4.30 26.13
CA GLY A 82 13.57 4.83 26.65
C GLY A 82 13.61 6.36 26.82
N SER A 83 12.47 7.05 26.70
CA SER A 83 12.42 8.52 26.78
C SER A 83 12.56 9.10 28.19
N GLY A 84 12.55 8.27 29.24
CA GLY A 84 12.56 8.70 30.64
C GLY A 84 11.25 9.35 31.13
N LYS A 85 10.25 9.53 30.25
CA LYS A 85 8.94 10.13 30.58
C LYS A 85 7.93 9.07 31.02
N LYS A 86 6.90 9.47 31.77
CA LYS A 86 5.76 8.59 32.09
C LYS A 86 5.01 8.19 30.81
N TYR A 87 4.54 6.95 30.71
CA TYR A 87 3.88 6.39 29.52
C TYR A 87 2.75 7.28 28.98
N LYS A 88 1.91 7.83 29.88
CA LYS A 88 0.84 8.79 29.56
C LYS A 88 1.26 10.04 28.83
N ASN A 89 2.48 10.52 29.06
CA ASN A 89 3.01 11.77 28.50
C ASN A 89 3.96 11.50 27.33
N CYS A 90 4.04 10.25 26.85
CA CYS A 90 4.93 9.86 25.76
C CYS A 90 4.15 9.06 24.70
N CYS A 91 4.37 7.74 24.61
CA CYS A 91 3.78 6.91 23.57
C CYS A 91 2.24 6.87 23.63
N MET A 92 1.63 6.94 24.82
CA MET A 92 0.17 6.97 24.94
C MET A 92 -0.43 8.28 24.42
N ALA A 93 0.21 9.43 24.67
CA ALA A 93 -0.24 10.72 24.15
C ALA A 93 -0.13 10.79 22.62
N LYS A 94 0.90 10.16 22.02
CA LYS A 94 1.06 10.09 20.56
C LYS A 94 -0.05 9.32 19.85
N GLN A 95 -0.72 8.38 20.53
CA GLN A 95 -1.82 7.60 19.96
C GLN A 95 -3.17 8.33 19.98
N MET A 96 -3.27 9.47 20.68
CA MET A 96 -4.51 10.24 20.87
C MET A 96 -4.59 11.52 20.01
N VAL A 97 -3.61 11.76 19.13
CA VAL A 97 -3.64 12.88 18.19
C VAL A 97 -4.25 12.40 16.89
N ALA A 98 -5.49 12.81 16.63
CA ALA A 98 -6.18 12.70 15.35
C ALA A 98 -5.75 13.84 14.40
#